data_AF-A0A543JQC6-F1
#
_entry.id   AF-A0A543JQC6-F1
#
_cell.length_a   1.000
_cell.length_b   1.000
_cell.length_c   1.000
_cell.angle_alpha   90.00
_cell.angle_beta   90.00
_cell.angle_gamma   90.00
#
_symmetry.space_group_name_H-M   'P 1'
#
loop_
_entity.id
_entity.type
_entity.pdbx_description
1 polymer ?
#
loop_
_entity_poly.entity_id
_entity_poly.type
_entity_poly.pdbx_seq_one_letter_code
_entity_poly.pdbx_strand_id
1 'polypeptide(L)'
;MHSTRHRSRPAVAGAVVTAVAAALTATAVTHAPAQAATGCRVTYQVANQWTGGFNANVTVTNLGDPVPSWRVAWSFAAGQQVAQLWNGAVRQSGARVEVDNLSWNGRLATGASAAFGFNASWTGSNPVPTEFTLNGTACTGSTVTTTTTTTTTTTPPAGDVLSRTHTVGRVRATEDTARYTWPGIYFESRFRGTGVGIVLNDAANDYDVQVDGTTVASLITPGRTTRWITGLTNAEHTVRLVKRTESPWAAGEFGGFLPAAGGQVLDKPAARTRQIEFIGDSLTAGYGNLSTTRDCSANGGVDRNTNTDLAFGALTARGLGADYQVNAHSGRGMVRNYNGGEPGTSFRTYYDRGLQNVTGDVWRNPDTWRPQLVVVGLGTNDFSTAINPGEPWTPESLATAYKTAYQGFLDKLRTQYGPDTVIVVSATDLFADTARQVVTDRNARGDDRVRFWNYDNPGLDRLGCDWHFSLNDHRLISGLLKDYIATLPITW
;
A
#
# COMPACT_ATOMS: atom_id res chain seq x y z
N MET A 1 -82.05 17.47 37.67
CA MET A 1 -82.65 17.10 36.39
C MET A 1 -81.61 16.30 35.59
N HIS A 2 -81.95 15.04 35.29
CA HIS A 2 -81.30 14.06 34.38
C HIS A 2 -79.80 13.74 34.52
N SER A 3 -79.30 12.51 34.57
CA SER A 3 -79.75 11.17 35.00
C SER A 3 -78.59 10.19 34.70
N THR A 4 -78.04 9.51 35.72
CA THR A 4 -77.49 8.12 35.77
C THR A 4 -76.42 7.64 34.75
N ARG A 5 -75.43 6.79 35.08
CA ARG A 5 -75.51 5.50 35.80
C ARG A 5 -74.19 5.08 36.45
N HIS A 6 -74.29 4.66 37.72
CA HIS A 6 -73.46 3.65 38.37
C HIS A 6 -73.89 2.23 37.94
N ARG A 7 -72.97 1.24 38.08
CA ARG A 7 -73.13 -0.12 38.67
C ARG A 7 -72.06 -1.08 38.08
N SER A 8 -71.06 -1.53 38.85
CA SER A 8 -71.02 -2.62 39.86
C SER A 8 -70.96 -4.05 39.28
N ARG A 9 -69.81 -4.70 39.57
CA ARG A 9 -69.35 -6.13 39.64
C ARG A 9 -70.41 -7.25 39.49
N PRO A 10 -70.03 -8.48 39.04
CA PRO A 10 -69.55 -9.49 40.01
C PRO A 10 -68.45 -10.44 39.50
N ALA A 11 -67.84 -11.14 40.46
CA ALA A 11 -66.97 -12.29 40.25
C ALA A 11 -67.79 -13.56 40.00
N VAL A 12 -67.24 -14.52 39.25
CA VAL A 12 -67.63 -15.93 39.32
C VAL A 12 -66.37 -16.76 39.46
N ALA A 13 -66.26 -17.40 40.62
CA ALA A 13 -65.35 -18.50 40.88
C ALA A 13 -65.95 -19.79 40.31
N GLY A 14 -65.13 -20.61 39.67
CA GLY A 14 -65.44 -21.99 39.32
C GLY A 14 -64.25 -22.86 39.73
N ALA A 15 -64.39 -23.50 40.89
CA ALA A 15 -63.45 -24.49 41.40
C ALA A 15 -63.86 -25.88 40.91
N VAL A 16 -62.90 -26.73 40.50
CA VAL A 16 -62.95 -28.18 40.77
C VAL A 16 -61.53 -28.71 40.98
N VAL A 17 -61.36 -29.38 42.12
CA VAL A 17 -60.17 -30.07 42.63
C VAL A 17 -60.37 -31.57 42.39
N THR A 18 -59.33 -32.28 41.92
CA THR A 18 -59.03 -33.71 42.17
C THR A 18 -57.57 -33.96 41.69
N ALA A 19 -56.54 -33.93 42.53
CA ALA A 19 -56.08 -34.91 43.53
C ALA A 19 -55.38 -36.16 42.93
N VAL A 20 -54.08 -36.31 43.26
CA VAL A 20 -53.39 -37.51 43.78
C VAL A 20 -52.06 -37.90 43.08
N ALA A 21 -51.06 -38.09 43.96
CA ALA A 21 -49.83 -38.91 43.89
C ALA A 21 -48.56 -38.35 43.24
N ALA A 22 -47.58 -38.15 44.13
CA ALA A 22 -46.16 -37.95 43.85
C ALA A 22 -45.48 -39.27 43.44
N ALA A 23 -44.55 -39.19 42.48
CA ALA A 23 -43.42 -40.10 42.34
C ALA A 23 -42.30 -39.44 41.52
N LEU A 24 -41.08 -39.59 41.99
CA LEU A 24 -39.83 -39.04 41.44
C LEU A 24 -39.64 -39.40 39.96
N THR A 25 -39.43 -38.40 39.11
CA THR A 25 -38.83 -38.59 37.79
C THR A 25 -37.55 -37.79 37.72
N ALA A 26 -36.43 -38.52 37.62
CA ALA A 26 -35.12 -37.99 37.32
C ALA A 26 -35.21 -37.06 36.10
N THR A 27 -34.94 -35.77 36.29
CA THR A 27 -34.62 -34.89 35.18
C THR A 27 -33.29 -35.38 34.62
N ALA A 28 -33.35 -36.17 33.55
CA ALA A 28 -32.24 -36.33 32.65
C ALA A 28 -31.86 -34.93 32.18
N VAL A 29 -30.77 -34.38 32.75
CA VAL A 29 -30.09 -33.24 32.17
C VAL A 29 -29.61 -33.73 30.82
N THR A 30 -30.32 -33.36 29.76
CA THR A 30 -29.79 -33.45 28.40
C THR A 30 -28.55 -32.57 28.41
N HIS A 31 -27.39 -33.20 28.61
CA HIS A 31 -26.12 -32.57 28.31
C HIS A 31 -26.23 -32.22 26.83
N ALA A 32 -26.32 -30.93 26.51
CA ALA A 32 -25.94 -30.46 25.19
C ALA A 32 -24.56 -31.09 24.90
N PRO A 33 -24.29 -31.57 23.67
CA PRO A 33 -22.97 -32.06 23.36
C PRO A 33 -22.00 -30.95 23.76
N ALA A 34 -21.10 -31.24 24.68
CA ALA A 34 -20.00 -30.34 24.97
C ALA A 34 -19.34 -30.08 23.61
N GLN A 35 -19.51 -28.87 23.06
CA GLN A 35 -18.76 -28.51 21.87
C GLN A 35 -17.30 -28.65 22.28
N ALA A 36 -16.63 -29.64 21.70
CA ALA A 36 -15.20 -29.82 21.90
C ALA A 36 -14.56 -28.46 21.65
N ALA A 37 -13.93 -27.89 22.68
CA ALA A 37 -13.26 -26.61 22.58
C ALA A 37 -12.38 -26.64 21.31
N THR A 38 -12.55 -25.65 20.44
CA THR A 38 -11.72 -25.49 19.25
C THR A 38 -10.25 -25.60 19.68
N GLY A 39 -9.55 -26.66 19.29
CA GLY A 39 -8.23 -26.96 19.87
C GLY A 39 -7.19 -25.90 19.52
N CYS A 40 -7.00 -25.67 18.22
CA CYS A 40 -6.02 -24.72 17.69
C CYS A 40 -6.35 -24.32 16.26
N ARG A 41 -5.77 -23.20 15.82
CA ARG A 41 -5.65 -22.80 14.42
C ARG A 41 -4.18 -22.83 14.02
N VAL A 42 -3.87 -23.42 12.87
CA VAL A 42 -2.51 -23.39 12.31
C VAL A 42 -2.52 -22.69 10.96
N THR A 43 -1.59 -21.75 10.80
CA THR A 43 -1.22 -21.18 9.52
C THR A 43 0.10 -21.79 9.10
N TYR A 44 0.11 -22.50 7.98
CA TYR A 44 1.33 -23.05 7.38
C TYR A 44 1.59 -22.33 6.06
N GLN A 45 2.73 -21.65 5.97
CA GLN A 45 3.09 -20.85 4.81
C GLN A 45 4.41 -21.34 4.25
N VAL A 46 4.41 -21.81 3.00
CA VAL A 46 5.66 -21.97 2.25
C VAL A 46 6.11 -20.57 1.81
N ALA A 47 7.13 -20.03 2.48
CA ALA A 47 7.63 -18.68 2.26
C ALA A 47 8.43 -18.60 0.95
N ASN A 48 9.20 -19.63 0.63
CA ASN A 48 9.92 -19.77 -0.64
C ASN A 48 10.16 -21.26 -0.95
N GLN A 49 10.32 -21.64 -2.22
CA GLN A 49 10.75 -22.99 -2.61
C GLN A 49 11.63 -22.96 -3.87
N TRP A 50 12.52 -23.94 -3.96
CA TRP A 50 13.47 -24.16 -5.07
C TRP A 50 13.54 -25.66 -5.39
N THR A 51 14.24 -26.02 -6.46
CA THR A 51 14.44 -27.43 -6.83
C THR A 51 15.11 -28.18 -5.67
N GLY A 52 14.38 -29.13 -5.08
CA GLY A 52 14.88 -29.97 -3.99
C GLY A 52 14.81 -29.34 -2.59
N GLY A 53 14.27 -28.12 -2.43
CA GLY A 53 14.14 -27.50 -1.11
C GLY A 53 13.09 -26.40 -0.98
N PHE A 54 12.77 -26.05 0.26
CA PHE A 54 11.83 -24.98 0.58
C PHE A 54 12.06 -24.41 1.98
N ASN A 55 11.56 -23.19 2.18
CA ASN A 55 11.43 -22.56 3.48
C ASN A 55 9.95 -22.39 3.83
N ALA A 56 9.56 -22.73 5.06
CA ALA A 56 8.20 -22.55 5.55
C ALA A 56 8.16 -21.87 6.93
N ASN A 57 7.11 -21.09 7.16
CA ASN A 57 6.75 -20.52 8.45
C ASN A 57 5.44 -21.15 8.92
N VAL A 58 5.37 -21.47 10.21
CA VAL A 58 4.20 -22.05 10.86
C VAL A 58 3.84 -21.19 12.05
N THR A 59 2.58 -20.76 12.10
CA THR A 59 2.00 -20.08 13.27
C THR A 59 0.89 -20.93 13.84
N VAL A 60 0.99 -21.29 15.11
CA VAL A 60 -0.07 -21.97 15.87
C VAL A 60 -0.74 -20.97 16.80
N THR A 61 -2.07 -20.93 16.80
CA THR A 61 -2.88 -20.13 17.72
C THR A 61 -3.69 -21.08 18.59
N ASN A 62 -3.56 -20.96 19.91
CA ASN A 62 -4.36 -21.74 20.85
C ASN A 62 -5.78 -21.18 20.90
N LEU A 63 -6.78 -22.02 20.61
CA LEU A 63 -8.19 -21.61 20.66
C LEU A 63 -8.94 -22.26 21.85
N GLY A 64 -8.25 -23.10 22.62
CA GLY A 64 -8.78 -23.76 23.82
C GLY A 64 -8.17 -23.20 25.10
N ASP A 65 -8.16 -24.02 26.15
CA ASP A 65 -7.61 -23.65 27.45
C ASP A 65 -6.10 -23.33 27.37
N PRO A 66 -5.58 -22.43 28.22
CA PRO A 66 -4.15 -22.09 28.24
C PRO A 66 -3.25 -23.32 28.44
N VAL A 67 -2.21 -23.46 27.61
CA VAL A 67 -1.23 -24.55 27.73
C VAL A 67 0.14 -24.03 28.20
N PRO A 68 0.84 -24.74 29.10
CA PRO A 68 2.14 -24.32 29.63
C PRO A 68 3.31 -24.58 28.66
N SER A 69 3.12 -25.50 27.71
CA SER A 69 4.04 -25.89 26.65
C SER A 69 3.25 -26.19 25.39
N TRP A 70 3.88 -26.10 24.22
CA TRP A 70 3.27 -26.48 22.95
C TRP A 70 4.16 -27.45 22.17
N ARG A 71 3.51 -28.44 21.56
CA ARG A 71 4.04 -29.31 20.52
C ARG A 71 3.11 -29.25 19.32
N VAL A 72 3.61 -28.81 18.19
CA VAL A 72 2.90 -28.87 16.92
C VAL A 72 3.36 -30.10 16.15
N ALA A 73 2.44 -30.93 15.67
CA ALA A 73 2.79 -32.09 14.86
C ALA A 73 1.92 -32.22 13.61
N TRP A 74 2.54 -32.69 12.52
CA TRP A 74 1.92 -32.93 11.22
C TRP A 74 2.64 -34.07 10.48
N SER A 75 2.06 -34.52 9.37
CA SER A 75 2.71 -35.48 8.47
C SER A 75 2.93 -34.87 7.09
N PHE A 76 4.13 -35.04 6.54
CA PHE A 76 4.43 -34.74 5.15
C PHE A 76 3.88 -35.81 4.23
N ALA A 77 3.28 -35.41 3.10
CA ALA A 77 2.59 -36.34 2.20
C ALA A 77 3.47 -36.88 1.04
N ALA A 78 4.63 -36.28 0.77
CA ALA A 78 5.49 -36.64 -0.36
C ALA A 78 6.98 -36.69 0.01
N GLY A 79 7.30 -37.30 1.15
CA GLY A 79 8.68 -37.63 1.52
C GLY A 79 9.55 -36.42 1.92
N GLN A 80 8.96 -35.25 2.16
CA GLN A 80 9.72 -34.06 2.55
C GLN A 80 10.49 -34.27 3.87
N GLN A 81 11.67 -33.66 4.00
CA GLN A 81 12.54 -33.79 5.18
C GLN A 81 12.98 -32.43 5.72
N VAL A 82 12.76 -32.15 7.00
CA VAL A 82 13.25 -30.93 7.66
C VAL A 82 14.77 -31.01 7.83
N ALA A 83 15.48 -30.01 7.29
CA ALA A 83 16.93 -29.91 7.38
C ALA A 83 17.38 -28.98 8.52
N GLN A 84 16.65 -27.88 8.74
CA GLN A 84 16.95 -26.89 9.77
C GLN A 84 15.66 -26.24 10.25
N LEU A 85 15.48 -26.04 11.56
CA LEU A 85 14.34 -25.35 12.15
C LEU A 85 14.82 -24.30 13.15
N TRP A 86 14.09 -23.18 13.27
CA TRP A 86 14.31 -22.15 14.27
C TRP A 86 13.03 -21.86 15.07
N ASN A 87 13.19 -21.28 16.27
CA ASN A 87 12.11 -21.00 17.22
C ASN A 87 11.33 -22.23 17.72
N GLY A 88 11.92 -23.42 17.59
CA GLY A 88 11.42 -24.68 18.13
C GLY A 88 12.50 -25.76 18.08
N ALA A 89 12.19 -26.95 18.59
CA ALA A 89 13.03 -28.14 18.49
C ALA A 89 12.30 -29.21 17.66
N VAL A 90 12.87 -29.59 16.52
CA VAL A 90 12.25 -30.52 15.59
C VAL A 90 12.67 -31.97 15.85
N ARG A 91 11.72 -32.89 15.75
CA ARG A 91 11.93 -34.33 15.61
C ARG A 91 11.14 -34.82 14.41
N GLN A 92 11.80 -35.50 13.48
CA GLN A 92 11.15 -36.10 12.33
C GLN A 92 11.45 -37.60 12.29
N SER A 93 10.39 -38.41 12.10
CA SER A 93 10.49 -39.85 11.86
C SER A 93 9.63 -40.21 10.66
N GLY A 94 10.28 -40.60 9.56
CA GLY A 94 9.60 -40.78 8.26
C GLY A 94 8.86 -39.52 7.83
N ALA A 95 7.55 -39.64 7.63
CA ALA A 95 6.67 -38.53 7.26
C ALA A 95 6.28 -37.63 8.45
N ARG A 96 6.35 -38.14 9.69
CA ARG A 96 5.82 -37.45 10.88
C ARG A 96 6.84 -36.44 11.40
N VAL A 97 6.43 -35.18 11.52
CA VAL A 97 7.20 -34.08 12.10
C VAL A 97 6.54 -33.63 13.40
N GLU A 98 7.35 -33.46 14.45
CA GLU A 98 6.95 -32.84 15.71
C GLU A 98 7.89 -31.69 16.03
N VAL A 99 7.34 -30.54 16.42
CA VAL A 99 8.09 -29.36 16.82
C VAL A 99 7.67 -28.96 18.22
N ASP A 100 8.61 -29.07 19.16
CA ASP A 100 8.47 -28.65 20.55
C ASP A 100 8.86 -27.18 20.72
N ASN A 101 8.22 -26.50 21.67
CA ASN A 101 8.66 -25.19 22.11
C ASN A 101 10.08 -25.22 22.73
N LEU A 102 10.76 -24.07 22.68
CA LEU A 102 11.96 -23.80 23.46
C LEU A 102 11.58 -23.29 24.86
N SER A 103 12.57 -23.21 25.77
CA SER A 103 12.34 -22.80 27.17
C SER A 103 11.70 -21.41 27.32
N TRP A 104 11.87 -20.53 26.35
CA TRP A 104 11.40 -19.14 26.40
C TRP A 104 10.06 -18.89 25.70
N ASN A 105 9.53 -19.82 24.91
CA ASN A 105 8.29 -19.63 24.13
C ASN A 105 7.18 -20.66 24.40
N GLY A 106 7.24 -21.43 25.49
CA GLY A 106 6.28 -22.53 25.72
C GLY A 106 4.86 -22.15 26.10
N ARG A 107 4.66 -21.05 26.83
CA ARG A 107 3.35 -20.69 27.37
C ARG A 107 2.45 -20.09 26.29
N LEU A 108 1.30 -20.72 26.03
CA LEU A 108 0.34 -20.28 25.03
C LEU A 108 -1.05 -20.13 25.65
N ALA A 109 -1.42 -18.90 26.01
CA ALA A 109 -2.75 -18.57 26.52
C ALA A 109 -3.83 -18.74 25.43
N THR A 110 -5.10 -18.79 25.83
CA THR A 110 -6.23 -18.77 24.88
C THR A 110 -6.15 -17.52 24.00
N GLY A 111 -6.22 -17.71 22.67
CA GLY A 111 -6.08 -16.67 21.66
C GLY A 111 -4.64 -16.25 21.34
N ALA A 112 -3.64 -16.71 22.09
CA ALA A 112 -2.24 -16.39 21.83
C ALA A 112 -1.65 -17.29 20.74
N SER A 113 -0.59 -16.80 20.08
CA SER A 113 0.09 -17.50 19.00
C SER A 113 1.58 -17.70 19.26
N ALA A 114 2.12 -18.81 18.75
CA ALA A 114 3.55 -19.08 18.66
C ALA A 114 3.92 -19.34 17.19
N ALA A 115 5.12 -18.93 16.79
CA ALA A 115 5.59 -19.07 15.41
C ALA A 115 6.99 -19.66 15.34
N PHE A 116 7.19 -20.57 14.38
CA PHE A 116 8.48 -21.16 14.04
C PHE A 116 8.63 -21.27 12.53
N GLY A 117 9.86 -21.44 12.05
CA GLY A 117 10.14 -21.62 10.64
C GLY A 117 11.21 -22.66 10.39
N PHE A 118 11.25 -23.21 9.19
CA PHE A 118 12.20 -24.27 8.84
C PHE A 118 12.56 -24.31 7.37
N ASN A 119 13.75 -24.83 7.08
CA ASN A 119 14.17 -25.26 5.77
C ASN A 119 14.00 -26.78 5.66
N ALA A 120 13.44 -27.25 4.55
CA ALA A 120 13.21 -28.66 4.29
C ALA A 120 13.48 -29.02 2.83
N SER A 121 13.74 -30.29 2.55
CA SER A 121 13.89 -30.85 1.21
C SER A 121 12.62 -31.55 0.76
N TRP A 122 12.46 -31.73 -0.55
CA TRP A 122 11.39 -32.52 -1.17
C TRP A 122 11.92 -33.21 -2.44
N THR A 123 11.31 -34.32 -2.83
CA THR A 123 11.60 -35.02 -4.09
C THR A 123 10.32 -35.17 -4.91
N GLY A 124 10.31 -34.69 -6.15
CA GLY A 124 9.15 -34.74 -7.05
C GLY A 124 8.06 -33.70 -6.78
N SER A 125 7.45 -33.68 -5.58
CA SER A 125 6.38 -32.71 -5.25
C SER A 125 6.46 -32.23 -3.80
N ASN A 126 5.88 -31.05 -3.52
CA ASN A 126 5.86 -30.44 -2.18
C ASN A 126 4.42 -30.08 -1.73
N PRO A 127 3.54 -31.07 -1.49
CA PRO A 127 2.21 -30.83 -0.95
C PRO A 127 2.28 -30.30 0.49
N VAL A 128 1.46 -29.30 0.81
CA VAL A 128 1.39 -28.74 2.16
C VAL A 128 0.53 -29.63 3.07
N PRO A 129 0.93 -29.87 4.33
CA PRO A 129 0.13 -30.63 5.28
C PRO A 129 -1.23 -29.99 5.55
N THR A 130 -2.27 -30.80 5.68
CA THR A 130 -3.65 -30.35 5.95
C THR A 130 -4.10 -30.63 7.37
N GLU A 131 -3.41 -31.54 8.07
CA GLU A 131 -3.74 -31.96 9.43
C GLU A 131 -2.61 -31.59 10.39
N PHE A 132 -2.97 -30.87 11.45
CA PHE A 132 -2.07 -30.46 12.51
C PHE A 132 -2.66 -30.84 13.87
N THR A 133 -1.78 -31.11 14.84
CA THR A 133 -2.16 -31.26 16.24
C THR A 133 -1.37 -30.28 17.11
N LEU A 134 -2.00 -29.80 18.18
CA LEU A 134 -1.36 -29.08 19.29
C LEU A 134 -1.44 -29.97 20.53
N ASN A 135 -0.29 -30.38 21.08
CA ASN A 135 -0.20 -31.27 22.24
C ASN A 135 -1.03 -32.57 22.07
N GLY A 136 -1.06 -33.13 20.87
CA GLY A 136 -1.83 -34.33 20.53
C GLY A 136 -3.32 -34.10 20.25
N THR A 137 -3.84 -32.89 20.45
CA THR A 137 -5.23 -32.53 20.11
C THR A 137 -5.28 -31.97 18.68
N ALA A 138 -6.21 -32.46 17.84
CA ALA A 138 -6.36 -31.99 16.46
C ALA A 138 -6.74 -30.50 16.39
N CYS A 139 -6.10 -29.75 15.49
CA CYS A 139 -6.45 -28.37 15.20
C CYS A 139 -7.69 -28.30 14.31
N THR A 140 -8.83 -27.94 14.90
CA THR A 140 -10.13 -27.82 14.21
C THR A 140 -10.48 -26.38 13.83
N GLY A 141 -9.71 -25.38 14.25
CA GLY A 141 -9.80 -24.01 13.71
C GLY A 141 -9.19 -23.96 12.31
N SER A 142 -9.85 -23.29 11.35
CA SER A 142 -9.52 -23.37 9.92
C SER A 142 -8.00 -23.32 9.69
N THR A 143 -7.44 -24.41 9.17
CA THR A 143 -6.05 -24.47 8.76
C THR A 143 -5.88 -23.59 7.52
N VAL A 144 -5.11 -22.52 7.65
CA VAL A 144 -4.81 -21.63 6.52
C VAL A 144 -3.49 -22.07 5.94
N THR A 145 -3.59 -22.82 4.85
CA THR A 145 -2.44 -23.28 4.09
C THR A 145 -2.22 -22.31 2.92
N THR A 146 -1.08 -21.62 2.91
CA THR A 146 -0.70 -20.75 1.79
C THR A 146 0.57 -21.29 1.13
N THR A 147 0.43 -21.81 -0.08
CA THR A 147 1.57 -22.17 -0.93
C THR A 147 1.91 -20.96 -1.80
N THR A 148 3.11 -20.41 -1.65
CA THR A 148 3.68 -19.55 -2.70
C THR A 148 4.18 -20.49 -3.80
N THR A 149 3.32 -20.80 -4.77
CA THR A 149 3.71 -21.63 -5.92
C THR A 149 4.58 -20.78 -6.84
N THR A 150 5.89 -20.82 -6.64
CA THR A 150 6.84 -20.43 -7.69
C THR A 150 6.87 -21.54 -8.73
N THR A 151 5.97 -21.47 -9.72
CA THR A 151 6.06 -22.31 -10.90
C THR A 151 7.23 -21.81 -11.74
N THR A 152 8.41 -22.43 -11.64
CA THR A 152 9.44 -22.29 -12.67
C THR A 152 9.11 -23.24 -13.82
N THR A 153 8.20 -22.86 -14.72
CA THR A 153 8.29 -23.04 -16.19
C THR A 153 7.05 -22.49 -16.89
N THR A 154 7.17 -21.33 -17.49
CA THR A 154 7.23 -21.14 -18.95
C THR A 154 7.72 -19.71 -19.13
N THR A 155 8.78 -19.54 -19.93
CA THR A 155 9.06 -18.23 -20.51
C THR A 155 7.74 -17.71 -21.06
N PRO A 156 7.29 -16.48 -20.68
CA PRO A 156 6.17 -15.85 -21.35
C PRO A 156 6.36 -15.97 -22.86
N PRO A 157 5.32 -16.14 -23.69
CA PRO A 157 5.51 -15.93 -25.11
C PRO A 157 6.20 -14.57 -25.28
N ALA A 158 7.40 -14.56 -25.89
CA ALA A 158 8.14 -13.34 -26.18
C ALA A 158 7.18 -12.40 -26.94
N GLY A 159 6.86 -11.27 -26.31
CA GLY A 159 5.75 -10.41 -26.69
C GLY A 159 5.32 -9.50 -25.55
N ASP A 160 6.04 -8.40 -25.40
CA ASP A 160 5.75 -7.17 -24.63
C ASP A 160 4.62 -7.31 -23.58
N VAL A 161 4.92 -7.83 -22.38
CA VAL A 161 3.92 -7.95 -21.30
C VAL A 161 3.41 -6.57 -20.85
N LEU A 162 4.16 -5.50 -21.16
CA LEU A 162 3.75 -4.13 -20.94
C LEU A 162 2.79 -3.61 -22.02
N SER A 163 2.71 -4.24 -23.21
CA SER A 163 1.79 -3.83 -24.28
C SER A 163 0.32 -3.81 -23.85
N ARG A 164 -0.05 -4.75 -22.96
CA ARG A 164 -1.39 -4.88 -22.35
C ARG A 164 -1.51 -4.20 -20.99
N THR A 165 -0.55 -3.34 -20.66
CA THR A 165 -0.55 -2.56 -19.43
C THR A 165 -0.61 -1.08 -19.75
N HIS A 166 -1.63 -0.38 -19.23
CA HIS A 166 -1.59 1.07 -19.14
C HIS A 166 -0.64 1.45 -18.02
N THR A 167 0.47 2.10 -18.38
CA THR A 167 1.54 2.44 -17.45
C THR A 167 1.62 3.95 -17.31
N VAL A 168 1.55 4.44 -16.09
CA VAL A 168 1.61 5.88 -15.81
C VAL A 168 2.68 6.15 -14.77
N GLY A 169 3.52 7.14 -15.07
CA GLY A 169 4.75 7.38 -14.35
C GLY A 169 5.97 7.36 -15.26
N ARG A 170 7.12 7.79 -14.72
CA ARG A 170 8.39 7.70 -15.43
C ARG A 170 8.99 6.31 -15.21
N VAL A 171 8.88 5.48 -16.25
CA VAL A 171 9.38 4.09 -16.24
C VAL A 171 10.47 3.90 -17.29
N ARG A 172 11.40 2.99 -17.03
CA ARG A 172 12.33 2.43 -18.03
C ARG A 172 11.83 1.04 -18.38
N ALA A 173 11.10 0.95 -19.50
CA ALA A 173 10.60 -0.32 -20.01
C ALA A 173 11.65 -1.02 -20.88
N THR A 174 11.76 -2.33 -20.71
CA THR A 174 12.28 -3.28 -21.70
C THR A 174 11.10 -4.05 -22.29
N GLU A 175 11.35 -5.08 -23.11
CA GLU A 175 10.29 -5.96 -23.60
C GLU A 175 9.58 -6.72 -22.46
N ASP A 176 10.32 -7.09 -21.41
CA ASP A 176 9.82 -7.99 -20.36
C ASP A 176 9.49 -7.28 -19.04
N THR A 177 10.14 -6.14 -18.75
CA THR A 177 10.02 -5.49 -17.45
C THR A 177 9.99 -3.97 -17.52
N ALA A 178 9.35 -3.34 -16.55
CA ALA A 178 9.40 -1.90 -16.32
C ALA A 178 10.12 -1.60 -15.01
N ARG A 179 11.18 -0.78 -15.06
CA ARG A 179 11.89 -0.28 -13.87
C ARG A 179 11.46 1.14 -13.53
N TYR A 180 11.39 1.46 -12.25
CA TYR A 180 10.89 2.77 -11.78
C TYR A 180 11.39 3.11 -10.37
N THR A 181 11.42 4.41 -10.04
CA THR A 181 11.87 4.91 -8.72
C THR A 181 10.92 5.96 -8.14
N TRP A 182 10.41 6.84 -8.99
CA TRP A 182 9.48 7.90 -8.61
C TRP A 182 8.27 7.34 -7.84
N PRO A 183 7.68 8.12 -6.93
CA PRO A 183 6.52 7.70 -6.14
C PRO A 183 5.24 7.65 -6.99
N GLY A 184 4.24 6.88 -6.56
CA GLY A 184 2.90 6.88 -7.15
C GLY A 184 2.77 6.27 -8.55
N ILE A 185 3.81 5.61 -9.06
CA ILE A 185 3.78 4.84 -10.33
C ILE A 185 2.65 3.81 -10.25
N TYR A 186 1.88 3.67 -11.32
CA TYR A 186 0.86 2.63 -11.39
C TYR A 186 0.77 1.95 -12.75
N PHE A 187 0.26 0.72 -12.68
CA PHE A 187 0.06 -0.20 -13.78
C PHE A 187 -1.39 -0.66 -13.75
N GLU A 188 -2.11 -0.49 -14.86
CA GLU A 188 -3.50 -0.90 -15.00
C GLU A 188 -3.65 -1.90 -16.15
N SER A 189 -4.48 -2.92 -15.96
CA SER A 189 -4.83 -3.87 -17.01
C SER A 189 -6.26 -4.39 -16.84
N ARG A 190 -6.73 -5.14 -17.84
CA ARG A 190 -8.00 -5.86 -17.83
C ARG A 190 -7.73 -7.34 -17.97
N PHE A 191 -8.53 -8.17 -17.32
CA PHE A 191 -8.45 -9.62 -17.48
C PHE A 191 -9.84 -10.24 -17.38
N ARG A 192 -10.02 -11.42 -17.97
CA ARG A 192 -11.18 -12.28 -17.76
C ARG A 192 -10.74 -13.54 -17.03
N GLY A 193 -11.41 -13.90 -15.95
CA GLY A 193 -11.10 -15.12 -15.18
C GLY A 193 -11.31 -14.94 -13.68
N THR A 194 -10.92 -15.96 -12.91
CA THR A 194 -11.14 -16.02 -11.45
C THR A 194 -9.97 -15.51 -10.61
N GLY A 195 -8.94 -14.95 -11.26
CA GLY A 195 -7.78 -14.40 -10.59
C GLY A 195 -6.75 -13.78 -11.53
N VAL A 196 -5.84 -13.01 -10.95
CA VAL A 196 -4.75 -12.31 -11.63
C VAL A 196 -3.46 -12.40 -10.81
N GLY A 197 -2.35 -12.66 -11.48
CA GLY A 197 -1.00 -12.65 -10.95
C GLY A 197 -0.31 -11.33 -11.28
N ILE A 198 0.43 -10.78 -10.33
CA ILE A 198 1.20 -9.54 -10.49
C ILE A 198 2.68 -9.88 -10.31
N VAL A 199 3.47 -9.78 -11.37
CA VAL A 199 4.89 -10.14 -11.36
C VAL A 199 5.72 -8.95 -10.88
N LEU A 200 6.44 -9.13 -9.78
CA LEU A 200 7.25 -8.08 -9.15
C LEU A 200 8.64 -8.59 -8.80
N ASN A 201 9.60 -7.67 -8.83
CA ASN A 201 10.93 -7.82 -8.26
C ASN A 201 11.29 -6.51 -7.57
N ASP A 202 10.73 -6.31 -6.37
CA ASP A 202 10.92 -5.08 -5.59
C ASP A 202 10.91 -5.36 -4.08
N ALA A 203 12.08 -5.28 -3.46
CA ALA A 203 12.26 -5.44 -2.02
C ALA A 203 12.31 -4.11 -1.24
N ALA A 204 12.10 -2.98 -1.92
CA ALA A 204 12.20 -1.63 -1.34
C ALA A 204 10.85 -0.94 -1.16
N ASN A 205 9.84 -1.30 -1.98
CA ASN A 205 8.59 -0.56 -2.05
C ASN A 205 7.37 -1.33 -1.57
N ASP A 206 6.42 -0.58 -1.04
CA ASP A 206 5.08 -1.05 -0.73
C ASP A 206 4.09 -0.65 -1.83
N TYR A 207 3.05 -1.47 -2.00
CA TYR A 207 2.06 -1.32 -3.06
C TYR A 207 0.64 -1.55 -2.56
N ASP A 208 -0.34 -0.94 -3.22
CA ASP A 208 -1.73 -1.38 -3.15
C ASP A 208 -2.12 -2.06 -4.46
N VAL A 209 -2.90 -3.15 -4.34
CA VAL A 209 -3.52 -3.87 -5.46
C VAL A 209 -5.01 -3.62 -5.38
N GLN A 210 -5.56 -3.06 -6.45
CA GLN A 210 -6.98 -2.81 -6.61
C GLN A 210 -7.54 -3.72 -7.70
N VAL A 211 -8.68 -4.35 -7.44
CA VAL A 211 -9.49 -5.07 -8.43
C VAL A 211 -10.86 -4.40 -8.48
N ASP A 212 -11.30 -4.01 -9.67
CA ASP A 212 -12.58 -3.30 -9.88
C ASP A 212 -12.74 -2.07 -8.98
N GLY A 213 -11.65 -1.30 -8.86
CA GLY A 213 -11.58 -0.08 -8.04
C GLY A 213 -11.52 -0.31 -6.54
N THR A 214 -11.55 -1.56 -6.06
CA THR A 214 -11.48 -1.89 -4.63
C THR A 214 -10.09 -2.39 -4.27
N THR A 215 -9.46 -1.84 -3.23
CA THR A 215 -8.18 -2.37 -2.72
C THR A 215 -8.40 -3.75 -2.11
N VAL A 216 -7.77 -4.77 -2.69
CA VAL A 216 -7.91 -6.19 -2.29
C VAL A 216 -6.64 -6.73 -1.61
N ALA A 217 -5.51 -6.05 -1.75
CA ALA A 217 -4.28 -6.37 -1.03
C ALA A 217 -3.37 -5.14 -0.91
N SER A 218 -2.58 -5.11 0.15
CA SER A 218 -1.38 -4.26 0.26
C SER A 218 -0.15 -5.16 0.32
N LEU A 219 0.84 -4.88 -0.50
CA LEU A 219 2.08 -5.66 -0.59
C LEU A 219 3.19 -4.88 0.09
N ILE A 220 3.84 -5.49 1.06
CA ILE A 220 4.92 -4.87 1.84
C ILE A 220 6.24 -5.46 1.36
N THR A 221 7.07 -4.65 0.69
CA THR A 221 8.38 -5.05 0.14
C THR A 221 8.38 -6.47 -0.47
N PRO A 222 7.59 -6.73 -1.53
CA PRO A 222 7.25 -8.08 -1.99
C PRO A 222 8.45 -8.92 -2.50
N GLY A 223 9.60 -8.31 -2.77
CA GLY A 223 10.76 -8.96 -3.36
C GLY A 223 10.46 -9.50 -4.75
N ARG A 224 11.16 -10.57 -5.13
CA ARG A 224 10.89 -11.30 -6.38
C ARG A 224 9.75 -12.28 -6.17
N THR A 225 8.59 -12.01 -6.77
CA THR A 225 7.40 -12.84 -6.59
C THR A 225 6.37 -12.64 -7.72
N THR A 226 5.45 -13.60 -7.85
CA THR A 226 4.17 -13.38 -8.52
C THR A 226 3.08 -13.36 -7.47
N ARG A 227 2.53 -12.18 -7.17
CA ARG A 227 1.42 -12.06 -6.23
C ARG A 227 0.11 -12.42 -6.92
N TRP A 228 -0.50 -13.51 -6.51
CA TRP A 228 -1.83 -13.92 -6.99
C TRP A 228 -2.95 -13.32 -6.14
N ILE A 229 -3.93 -12.72 -6.82
CA ILE A 229 -5.27 -12.44 -6.31
C ILE A 229 -6.21 -13.47 -6.93
N THR A 230 -6.90 -14.26 -6.11
CA THR A 230 -7.76 -15.37 -6.55
C THR A 230 -9.13 -15.30 -5.86
N GLY A 231 -10.04 -16.21 -6.23
CA GLY A 231 -11.38 -16.27 -5.64
C GLY A 231 -12.33 -15.21 -6.21
N LEU A 232 -12.00 -14.64 -7.36
CA LEU A 232 -12.88 -13.71 -8.07
C LEU A 232 -13.94 -14.49 -8.85
N THR A 233 -15.06 -13.84 -9.13
CA THR A 233 -16.06 -14.36 -10.07
C THR A 233 -15.43 -14.61 -11.44
N ASN A 234 -15.91 -15.60 -12.20
CA ASN A 234 -15.43 -15.77 -13.57
C ASN A 234 -16.05 -14.72 -14.51
N ALA A 235 -15.52 -13.50 -14.46
CA ALA A 235 -16.00 -12.35 -15.22
C ALA A 235 -14.82 -11.56 -15.78
N GLU A 236 -15.13 -10.46 -16.46
CA GLU A 236 -14.12 -9.44 -16.78
C GLU A 236 -13.89 -8.55 -15.55
N HIS A 237 -12.61 -8.26 -15.29
CA HIS A 237 -12.13 -7.48 -14.18
C HIS A 237 -11.07 -6.46 -14.63
N THR A 238 -10.96 -5.38 -13.89
CA THR A 238 -9.85 -4.44 -13.95
C THR A 238 -8.89 -4.70 -12.80
N VAL A 239 -7.59 -4.52 -13.03
CA VAL A 239 -6.57 -4.57 -11.99
C VAL A 239 -5.72 -3.32 -12.06
N ARG A 240 -5.39 -2.76 -10.89
CA ARG A 240 -4.45 -1.64 -10.72
C ARG A 240 -3.44 -1.99 -9.64
N LEU A 241 -2.16 -1.97 -9.98
CA LEU A 241 -1.06 -1.98 -9.02
C LEU A 241 -0.54 -0.55 -8.90
N VAL A 242 -0.46 -0.01 -7.67
CA VAL A 242 0.09 1.33 -7.43
C VAL A 242 1.15 1.31 -6.35
N LYS A 243 2.29 1.96 -6.64
CA LYS A 243 3.41 2.15 -5.72
C LYS A 243 3.05 3.20 -4.66
N ARG A 244 3.16 2.83 -3.38
CA ARG A 244 2.87 3.70 -2.23
C ARG A 244 4.09 4.52 -1.82
N THR A 245 5.22 3.83 -1.68
CA THR A 245 6.45 4.34 -1.05
C THR A 245 7.22 5.26 -1.98
N GLU A 246 7.95 6.21 -1.40
CA GLU A 246 8.98 6.99 -2.07
C GLU A 246 10.34 6.32 -1.85
N SER A 247 11.07 6.00 -2.94
CA SER A 247 12.31 5.22 -2.87
C SER A 247 13.37 5.68 -3.87
N PRO A 248 13.85 6.93 -3.80
CA PRO A 248 14.75 7.50 -4.81
C PRO A 248 16.08 6.75 -4.94
N TRP A 249 16.46 5.93 -3.95
CA TRP A 249 17.69 5.10 -3.93
C TRP A 249 17.52 3.69 -4.54
N ALA A 250 16.28 3.18 -4.65
CA ALA A 250 16.04 1.79 -5.06
C ALA A 250 14.97 1.72 -6.14
N ALA A 251 15.32 1.06 -7.26
CA ALA A 251 14.40 0.84 -8.36
C ALA A 251 13.58 -0.42 -8.14
N GLY A 252 12.27 -0.29 -8.30
CA GLY A 252 11.36 -1.42 -8.45
C GLY A 252 11.35 -1.97 -9.85
N GLU A 253 10.90 -3.21 -10.00
CA GLU A 253 10.71 -3.86 -11.28
C GLU A 253 9.34 -4.56 -11.33
N PHE A 254 8.58 -4.27 -12.39
CA PHE A 254 7.29 -4.88 -12.69
C PHE A 254 7.42 -5.72 -13.96
N GLY A 255 7.00 -6.98 -13.89
CA GLY A 255 7.05 -7.95 -14.99
C GLY A 255 5.70 -8.23 -15.64
N GLY A 256 4.66 -7.43 -15.33
CA GLY A 256 3.35 -7.58 -15.95
C GLY A 256 2.28 -8.28 -15.11
N PHE A 257 1.10 -8.38 -15.71
CA PHE A 257 -0.05 -9.12 -15.18
C PHE A 257 -0.20 -10.47 -15.88
N LEU A 258 -0.55 -11.50 -15.12
CA LEU A 258 -0.79 -12.87 -15.61
C LEU A 258 -2.23 -13.27 -15.29
N PRO A 259 -2.96 -13.95 -16.18
CA PRO A 259 -4.28 -14.47 -15.83
C PRO A 259 -4.12 -15.74 -14.98
N ALA A 260 -5.06 -16.00 -14.08
CA ALA A 260 -5.18 -17.33 -13.45
C ALA A 260 -5.47 -18.41 -14.51
N ALA A 261 -5.29 -19.68 -14.16
CA ALA A 261 -5.54 -20.79 -15.08
C ALA A 261 -6.96 -20.71 -15.67
N GLY A 262 -7.06 -20.80 -17.01
CA GLY A 262 -8.32 -20.65 -17.74
C GLY A 262 -8.79 -19.20 -17.97
N GLY A 263 -8.04 -18.21 -17.49
CA GLY A 263 -8.27 -16.79 -17.74
C GLY A 263 -7.44 -16.23 -18.89
N GLN A 264 -7.64 -14.93 -19.16
CA GLN A 264 -6.95 -14.19 -20.21
C GLN A 264 -6.72 -12.73 -19.79
N VAL A 265 -5.52 -12.20 -20.02
CA VAL A 265 -5.27 -10.74 -19.97
C VAL A 265 -5.78 -10.12 -21.26
N LEU A 266 -6.61 -9.10 -21.14
CA LEU A 266 -7.26 -8.39 -22.24
C LEU A 266 -6.45 -7.15 -22.65
N ASP A 267 -6.94 -6.40 -23.62
CA ASP A 267 -6.34 -5.11 -23.99
C ASP A 267 -6.36 -4.14 -22.81
N LYS A 268 -5.28 -3.34 -22.70
CA LYS A 268 -5.16 -2.33 -21.65
C LYS A 268 -6.35 -1.36 -21.66
N PRO A 269 -6.71 -0.79 -20.49
CA PRO A 269 -7.62 0.34 -20.45
C PRO A 269 -7.16 1.47 -21.39
N ALA A 270 -8.13 2.21 -21.93
CA ALA A 270 -7.82 3.43 -22.69
C ALA A 270 -7.10 4.43 -21.76
N ALA A 271 -6.06 5.09 -22.30
CA ALA A 271 -5.40 6.17 -21.58
C ALA A 271 -6.38 7.29 -21.29
N ARG A 272 -6.21 7.96 -20.15
CA ARG A 272 -7.05 9.10 -19.79
C ARG A 272 -6.63 10.29 -20.65
N THR A 273 -7.61 11.06 -21.14
CA THR A 273 -7.33 12.25 -21.96
C THR A 273 -6.73 13.38 -21.11
N ARG A 274 -7.11 13.45 -19.84
CA ARG A 274 -6.59 14.41 -18.86
C ARG A 274 -5.28 13.87 -18.26
N GLN A 275 -4.27 14.72 -18.20
CA GLN A 275 -2.96 14.41 -17.64
C GLN A 275 -2.49 15.54 -16.74
N ILE A 276 -2.04 15.19 -15.54
CA ILE A 276 -1.53 16.16 -14.56
C ILE A 276 -0.16 15.70 -14.05
N GLU A 277 0.82 16.59 -14.05
CA GLU A 277 2.10 16.34 -13.37
C GLU A 277 2.15 17.11 -12.05
N PHE A 278 2.50 16.41 -10.98
CA PHE A 278 2.79 16.98 -9.67
C PHE A 278 4.30 16.89 -9.43
N ILE A 279 4.92 18.04 -9.22
CA ILE A 279 6.35 18.19 -8.97
C ILE A 279 6.52 18.73 -7.57
N GLY A 280 7.34 18.09 -6.72
CA GLY A 280 7.53 18.62 -5.38
C GLY A 280 8.45 17.84 -4.46
N ASP A 281 8.26 18.07 -3.18
CA ASP A 281 9.02 17.46 -2.10
C ASP A 281 8.19 16.44 -1.31
N SER A 282 8.47 16.30 -0.03
CA SER A 282 7.80 15.37 0.89
C SER A 282 6.30 15.59 1.01
N LEU A 283 5.84 16.84 0.87
CA LEU A 283 4.42 17.17 0.90
C LEU A 283 3.71 16.58 -0.32
N THR A 284 4.34 16.64 -1.49
CA THR A 284 3.79 16.07 -2.74
C THR A 284 3.91 14.54 -2.77
N ALA A 285 4.97 13.97 -2.17
CA ALA A 285 5.18 12.52 -2.06
C ALA A 285 4.19 11.83 -1.11
N GLY A 286 3.56 12.57 -0.19
CA GLY A 286 2.70 12.00 0.84
C GLY A 286 3.48 11.40 2.01
N TYR A 287 4.63 11.99 2.34
CA TYR A 287 5.52 11.56 3.40
C TYR A 287 4.77 11.30 4.72
N GLY A 288 4.76 10.04 5.16
CA GLY A 288 4.19 9.65 6.44
C GLY A 288 2.69 9.92 6.62
N ASN A 289 1.94 10.10 5.53
CA ASN A 289 0.55 10.55 5.56
C ASN A 289 -0.44 9.56 6.20
N LEU A 290 -0.07 8.29 6.33
CA LEU A 290 -0.87 7.29 7.03
C LEU A 290 -0.55 7.17 8.52
N SER A 291 0.50 7.84 8.99
CA SER A 291 0.81 7.81 10.41
C SER A 291 -0.27 8.54 11.21
N THR A 292 -0.65 7.97 12.35
CA THR A 292 -1.52 8.61 13.34
C THR A 292 -0.73 9.35 14.41
N THR A 293 0.60 9.35 14.32
CA THR A 293 1.52 10.02 15.24
C THR A 293 2.66 10.70 14.47
N ARG A 294 3.17 11.80 15.02
CA ARG A 294 4.29 12.54 14.42
C ARG A 294 5.62 11.79 14.56
N ASP A 295 5.85 11.14 15.70
CA ASP A 295 6.90 10.13 15.80
C ASP A 295 6.35 8.82 15.25
N CYS A 296 6.88 8.39 14.10
CA CYS A 296 6.49 7.15 13.45
C CYS A 296 7.58 6.07 13.50
N SER A 297 8.63 6.25 14.32
CA SER A 297 9.69 5.24 14.45
C SER A 297 9.17 3.90 14.97
N ALA A 298 8.17 3.92 15.85
CA ALA A 298 7.58 2.73 16.47
C ALA A 298 6.53 2.00 15.60
N ASN A 299 6.04 2.61 14.51
CA ASN A 299 4.97 2.04 13.66
C ASN A 299 5.44 1.80 12.21
N GLY A 300 6.71 1.41 12.04
CA GLY A 300 7.29 1.07 10.75
C GLY A 300 7.99 2.22 10.03
N GLY A 301 8.10 3.39 10.68
CA GLY A 301 8.79 4.55 10.12
C GLY A 301 8.04 5.17 8.96
N VAL A 302 8.71 6.12 8.32
CA VAL A 302 8.18 6.87 7.17
C VAL A 302 7.82 5.94 6.02
N ASP A 303 8.63 4.92 5.74
CA ASP A 303 8.45 4.03 4.59
C ASP A 303 7.09 3.33 4.61
N ARG A 304 6.69 2.77 5.76
CA ARG A 304 5.42 2.05 5.91
C ARG A 304 4.22 2.99 6.00
N ASN A 305 4.44 4.22 6.46
CA ASN A 305 3.40 5.23 6.65
C ASN A 305 3.24 6.17 5.44
N THR A 306 4.04 6.03 4.39
CA THR A 306 3.93 6.85 3.17
C THR A 306 3.06 6.15 2.14
N ASN A 307 1.99 6.82 1.70
CA ASN A 307 1.18 6.37 0.57
C ASN A 307 0.91 7.50 -0.42
N THR A 308 1.69 7.52 -1.50
CA THR A 308 1.57 8.49 -2.59
C THR A 308 0.22 8.44 -3.30
N ASP A 309 -0.39 7.26 -3.42
CA ASP A 309 -1.73 7.14 -4.03
C ASP A 309 -2.79 7.87 -3.21
N LEU A 310 -2.52 8.17 -1.95
CA LEU A 310 -3.38 8.94 -1.06
C LEU A 310 -2.85 10.34 -0.77
N ALA A 311 -1.80 10.79 -1.47
CA ALA A 311 -1.34 12.16 -1.45
C ALA A 311 -2.30 13.07 -2.26
N PHE A 312 -2.26 14.38 -1.98
CA PHE A 312 -3.21 15.34 -2.55
C PHE A 312 -3.16 15.37 -4.08
N GLY A 313 -1.99 15.13 -4.68
CA GLY A 313 -1.83 15.11 -6.14
C GLY A 313 -2.59 13.95 -6.78
N ALA A 314 -2.36 12.72 -6.31
CA ALA A 314 -3.04 11.53 -6.80
C ALA A 314 -4.56 11.59 -6.54
N LEU A 315 -4.98 12.07 -5.36
CA LEU A 315 -6.39 12.28 -5.03
C LEU A 315 -7.07 13.28 -5.98
N THR A 316 -6.39 14.38 -6.29
CA THR A 316 -6.88 15.42 -7.21
C THR A 316 -7.05 14.87 -8.61
N ALA A 317 -6.02 14.19 -9.14
CA ALA A 317 -6.06 13.61 -10.47
C ALA A 317 -7.16 12.56 -10.63
N ARG A 318 -7.31 11.65 -9.65
CA ARG A 318 -8.43 10.68 -9.67
C ARG A 318 -9.79 11.37 -9.62
N GLY A 319 -9.93 12.40 -8.79
CA GLY A 319 -11.17 13.19 -8.72
C GLY A 319 -11.52 13.92 -10.02
N LEU A 320 -10.52 14.19 -10.87
CA LEU A 320 -10.68 14.80 -12.19
C LEU A 320 -10.70 13.76 -13.33
N GLY A 321 -10.56 12.46 -13.04
CA GLY A 321 -10.46 11.42 -14.07
C GLY A 321 -9.20 11.56 -14.94
N ALA A 322 -8.09 12.01 -14.36
CA ALA A 322 -6.81 12.24 -15.05
C ALA A 322 -5.77 11.16 -14.75
N ASP A 323 -4.94 10.84 -15.73
CA ASP A 323 -3.66 10.19 -15.48
C ASP A 323 -2.73 11.19 -14.75
N TYR A 324 -1.83 10.68 -13.90
CA TYR A 324 -0.95 11.55 -13.13
C TYR A 324 0.48 11.03 -13.02
N GLN A 325 1.44 11.94 -13.01
CA GLN A 325 2.80 11.67 -12.55
C GLN A 325 3.04 12.42 -11.24
N VAL A 326 3.56 11.72 -10.23
CA VAL A 326 4.10 12.35 -9.02
C VAL A 326 5.62 12.28 -9.07
N ASN A 327 6.24 13.37 -9.50
CA ASN A 327 7.69 13.51 -9.55
C ASN A 327 8.13 14.29 -8.31
N ALA A 328 8.22 13.57 -7.18
CA ALA A 328 8.57 14.13 -5.88
C ALA A 328 9.83 13.49 -5.29
N HIS A 329 10.55 14.27 -4.48
CA HIS A 329 11.72 13.82 -3.72
C HIS A 329 11.77 14.52 -2.35
N SER A 330 11.46 13.81 -1.28
CA SER A 330 11.49 14.32 0.10
C SER A 330 12.81 14.99 0.47
N GLY A 331 12.71 16.09 1.21
CA GLY A 331 13.85 16.87 1.67
C GLY A 331 14.54 17.71 0.59
N ARG A 332 14.16 17.60 -0.70
CA ARG A 332 14.75 18.40 -1.77
C ARG A 332 14.05 19.74 -1.94
N GLY A 333 14.84 20.77 -2.19
CA GLY A 333 14.32 22.10 -2.55
C GLY A 333 14.73 22.53 -3.96
N MET A 334 14.42 23.77 -4.30
CA MET A 334 14.78 24.35 -5.59
C MET A 334 16.28 24.65 -5.66
N VAL A 335 16.87 25.24 -4.62
CA VAL A 335 18.31 25.57 -4.53
C VAL A 335 18.96 25.07 -3.25
N ARG A 336 18.19 24.86 -2.18
CA ARG A 336 18.63 24.40 -0.88
C ARG A 336 17.75 23.26 -0.40
N ASN A 337 18.35 22.18 0.09
CA ASN A 337 17.61 21.04 0.65
C ASN A 337 17.40 21.23 2.16
N TYR A 338 16.60 20.35 2.76
CA TYR A 338 16.25 20.42 4.17
C TYR A 338 17.51 20.56 5.04
N ASN A 339 17.52 21.61 5.87
CA ASN A 339 18.63 21.93 6.77
C ASN A 339 20.01 22.09 6.10
N GLY A 340 20.05 22.45 4.81
CA GLY A 340 21.32 22.59 4.07
C GLY A 340 21.98 21.25 3.72
N GLY A 341 21.25 20.13 3.84
CA GLY A 341 21.76 18.79 3.54
C GLY A 341 22.15 18.60 2.07
N GLU A 342 23.12 17.71 1.82
CA GLU A 342 23.60 17.34 0.48
C GLU A 342 23.87 18.56 -0.44
N PRO A 343 24.74 19.50 -0.02
CA PRO A 343 25.05 20.70 -0.80
C PRO A 343 25.58 20.32 -2.19
N GLY A 344 25.22 21.12 -3.19
CA GLY A 344 25.55 20.87 -4.60
C GLY A 344 24.51 20.05 -5.36
N THR A 345 23.49 19.51 -4.69
CA THR A 345 22.33 18.88 -5.32
C THR A 345 21.04 19.59 -4.95
N SER A 346 20.02 19.49 -5.80
CA SER A 346 18.67 20.01 -5.55
C SER A 346 17.64 19.12 -6.26
N PHE A 347 16.35 19.40 -6.10
CA PHE A 347 15.31 18.68 -6.86
C PHE A 347 15.59 18.71 -8.37
N ARG A 348 16.08 19.84 -8.89
CA ARG A 348 16.45 20.02 -10.31
C ARG A 348 17.50 19.01 -10.79
N THR A 349 18.38 18.52 -9.91
CA THR A 349 19.39 17.47 -10.22
C THR A 349 18.74 16.12 -10.56
N TYR A 350 17.57 15.84 -9.99
CA TYR A 350 16.86 14.57 -10.15
C TYR A 350 15.70 14.67 -11.14
N TYR A 351 15.12 15.85 -11.34
CA TYR A 351 13.98 16.04 -12.24
C TYR A 351 14.25 15.57 -13.67
N ASP A 352 15.50 15.60 -14.13
CA ASP A 352 15.83 15.07 -15.46
C ASP A 352 15.86 13.56 -15.55
N ARG A 353 15.75 12.83 -14.44
CA ARG A 353 15.90 11.38 -14.43
C ARG A 353 14.56 10.68 -14.59
N GLY A 354 14.58 9.53 -15.24
CA GLY A 354 13.50 8.55 -15.11
C GLY A 354 13.75 7.57 -13.97
N LEU A 355 15.01 7.26 -13.68
CA LEU A 355 15.43 6.52 -12.49
C LEU A 355 16.28 7.42 -11.61
N GLN A 356 15.74 7.86 -10.46
CA GLN A 356 16.41 8.78 -9.54
C GLN A 356 17.77 8.24 -9.06
N ASN A 357 17.88 6.92 -8.85
CA ASN A 357 19.08 6.24 -8.37
C ASN A 357 20.16 6.03 -9.42
N VAL A 358 19.92 6.35 -10.70
CA VAL A 358 20.91 6.21 -11.77
C VAL A 358 21.50 7.58 -12.10
N THR A 359 22.73 7.82 -11.65
CA THR A 359 23.46 9.06 -11.96
C THR A 359 23.64 9.24 -13.46
N GLY A 360 23.30 10.42 -13.97
CA GLY A 360 23.39 10.74 -15.40
C GLY A 360 22.25 10.19 -16.25
N ASP A 361 21.28 9.47 -15.68
CA ASP A 361 20.07 9.07 -16.40
C ASP A 361 19.28 10.30 -16.87
N VAL A 362 18.68 10.19 -18.05
CA VAL A 362 17.89 11.27 -18.67
C VAL A 362 16.54 10.70 -19.12
N TRP A 363 15.47 11.27 -18.58
CA TRP A 363 14.11 11.01 -18.97
C TRP A 363 13.83 11.64 -20.32
N ARG A 364 13.48 10.78 -21.27
CA ARG A 364 12.89 11.19 -22.53
C ARG A 364 11.40 11.18 -22.36
N ASN A 365 10.80 12.37 -22.23
CA ASN A 365 9.37 12.50 -22.12
C ASN A 365 8.70 11.87 -23.35
N PRO A 366 7.84 10.85 -23.19
CA PRO A 366 7.19 10.22 -24.34
C PRO A 366 6.17 11.19 -24.95
N ASP A 367 5.90 11.03 -26.25
CA ASP A 367 4.91 11.87 -26.96
C ASP A 367 3.50 11.72 -26.41
N THR A 368 3.23 10.58 -25.77
CA THR A 368 1.97 10.28 -25.09
C THR A 368 1.79 11.00 -23.76
N TRP A 369 2.84 11.64 -23.21
CA TRP A 369 2.73 12.44 -22.00
C TRP A 369 2.83 13.94 -22.33
N ARG A 370 1.68 14.61 -22.28
CA ARG A 370 1.43 16.02 -22.56
C ARG A 370 0.47 16.56 -21.49
N PRO A 371 0.93 16.78 -20.25
CA PRO A 371 0.08 17.27 -19.18
C PRO A 371 -0.50 18.64 -19.52
N GLN A 372 -1.83 18.75 -19.43
CA GLN A 372 -2.52 20.05 -19.55
C GLN A 372 -2.29 20.91 -18.31
N LEU A 373 -1.97 20.27 -17.17
CA LEU A 373 -1.67 20.92 -15.90
C LEU A 373 -0.38 20.37 -15.28
N VAL A 374 0.50 21.27 -14.85
CA VAL A 374 1.65 20.96 -14.00
C VAL A 374 1.53 21.74 -12.70
N VAL A 375 1.64 21.07 -11.55
CA VAL A 375 1.63 21.70 -10.23
C VAL A 375 3.00 21.54 -9.60
N VAL A 376 3.67 22.64 -9.28
CA VAL A 376 5.02 22.66 -8.70
C VAL A 376 4.96 23.17 -7.26
N GLY A 377 5.31 22.33 -6.30
CA GLY A 377 5.39 22.64 -4.87
C GLY A 377 6.79 22.40 -4.34
N LEU A 378 7.68 23.36 -4.58
CA LEU A 378 9.08 23.33 -4.13
C LEU A 378 9.40 24.65 -3.46
N GLY A 379 9.94 24.61 -2.24
CA GLY A 379 10.30 25.79 -1.47
C GLY A 379 10.30 25.54 0.03
N THR A 380 9.52 24.55 0.50
CA THR A 380 9.50 24.16 1.92
C THR A 380 10.91 23.90 2.43
N ASN A 381 11.66 23.03 1.76
CA ASN A 381 13.01 22.66 2.18
C ASN A 381 14.06 23.75 2.02
N ASP A 382 13.81 24.72 1.13
CA ASP A 382 14.68 25.88 0.99
C ASP A 382 14.58 26.77 2.24
N PHE A 383 13.36 26.97 2.76
CA PHE A 383 13.05 28.01 3.76
C PHE A 383 12.64 27.50 5.15
N SER A 384 12.42 26.20 5.36
CA SER A 384 11.85 25.65 6.61
C SER A 384 12.80 25.65 7.79
N THR A 385 14.09 25.88 7.56
CA THR A 385 15.11 25.91 8.62
C THR A 385 15.96 27.16 8.50
N ALA A 386 16.56 27.57 9.62
CA ALA A 386 17.60 28.59 9.59
C ALA A 386 18.76 28.15 8.68
N ILE A 387 19.45 29.14 8.09
CA ILE A 387 20.68 28.93 7.34
C ILE A 387 21.79 28.66 8.36
N ASN A 388 22.47 27.52 8.22
CA ASN A 388 23.54 27.10 9.11
C ASN A 388 24.86 27.84 8.79
N PRO A 389 25.76 28.03 9.78
CA PRO A 389 27.10 28.52 9.52
C PRO A 389 27.83 27.66 8.48
N GLY A 390 28.44 28.32 7.50
CA GLY A 390 29.18 27.66 6.41
C GLY A 390 28.36 27.39 5.15
N GLU A 391 27.04 27.58 5.18
CA GLU A 391 26.24 27.64 3.96
C GLU A 391 26.52 28.92 3.15
N PRO A 392 26.42 28.89 1.82
CA PRO A 392 26.78 30.03 0.96
C PRO A 392 25.69 31.12 0.90
N TRP A 393 24.75 31.12 1.84
CA TRP A 393 23.50 31.88 1.74
C TRP A 393 23.35 32.91 2.86
N THR A 394 22.75 34.04 2.52
CA THR A 394 21.97 34.88 3.45
C THR A 394 20.49 34.66 3.13
N PRO A 395 19.54 35.09 4.00
CA PRO A 395 18.12 35.02 3.66
C PRO A 395 17.79 35.69 2.31
N GLU A 396 18.40 36.85 2.03
CA GLU A 396 18.18 37.62 0.80
C GLU A 396 18.81 36.93 -0.42
N SER A 397 20.04 36.41 -0.28
CA SER A 397 20.71 35.72 -1.40
C SER A 397 20.06 34.38 -1.69
N LEU A 398 19.54 33.67 -0.68
CA LEU A 398 18.76 32.45 -0.85
C LEU A 398 17.45 32.73 -1.60
N ALA A 399 16.69 33.74 -1.18
CA ALA A 399 15.46 34.12 -1.87
C ALA A 399 15.72 34.53 -3.33
N THR A 400 16.83 35.22 -3.60
CA THR A 400 17.24 35.61 -4.96
C THR A 400 17.64 34.39 -5.80
N ALA A 401 18.43 33.48 -5.25
CA ALA A 401 18.84 32.25 -5.91
C ALA A 401 17.64 31.35 -6.20
N TYR A 402 16.74 31.18 -5.23
CA TYR A 402 15.48 30.46 -5.36
C TYR A 402 14.66 31.00 -6.52
N LYS A 403 14.38 32.32 -6.56
CA LYS A 403 13.59 32.93 -7.64
C LYS A 403 14.24 32.70 -9.00
N THR A 404 15.54 32.95 -9.13
CA THR A 404 16.29 32.74 -10.38
C THR A 404 16.20 31.28 -10.85
N ALA A 405 16.44 30.33 -9.94
CA ALA A 405 16.37 28.91 -10.23
C ALA A 405 14.96 28.45 -10.63
N TYR A 406 13.93 28.99 -9.96
CA TYR A 406 12.54 28.69 -10.28
C TYR A 406 12.18 29.19 -11.68
N GLN A 407 12.61 30.40 -12.06
CA GLN A 407 12.37 30.91 -13.41
C GLN A 407 13.00 30.01 -14.48
N GLY A 408 14.25 29.58 -14.28
CA GLY A 408 14.89 28.62 -15.20
C GLY A 408 14.18 27.25 -15.21
N PHE A 409 13.58 26.84 -14.10
CA PHE A 409 12.76 25.63 -14.05
C PHE A 409 11.44 25.79 -14.81
N LEU A 410 10.79 26.96 -14.74
CA LEU A 410 9.61 27.27 -15.55
C LEU A 410 9.94 27.30 -17.05
N ASP A 411 11.10 27.86 -17.45
CA ASP A 411 11.57 27.81 -18.83
C ASP A 411 11.72 26.38 -19.34
N LYS A 412 12.25 25.50 -18.49
CA LYS A 412 12.38 24.07 -18.79
C LYS A 412 11.03 23.40 -18.98
N LEU A 413 10.09 23.59 -18.06
CA LEU A 413 8.74 23.03 -18.16
C LEU A 413 8.02 23.52 -19.42
N ARG A 414 8.17 24.81 -19.74
CA ARG A 414 7.59 25.42 -20.93
C ARG A 414 8.21 24.87 -22.22
N THR A 415 9.52 24.60 -22.22
CA THR A 415 10.22 23.91 -23.33
C THR A 415 9.72 22.47 -23.50
N GLN A 416 9.48 21.77 -22.39
CA GLN A 416 9.09 20.35 -22.41
C GLN A 416 7.63 20.14 -22.81
N TYR A 417 6.72 21.02 -22.38
CA TYR A 417 5.28 20.82 -22.55
C TYR A 417 4.59 21.83 -23.46
N GLY A 418 5.28 22.90 -23.85
CA GLY A 418 4.76 23.92 -24.74
C GLY A 418 3.87 24.95 -24.04
N PRO A 419 3.37 25.94 -24.80
CA PRO A 419 2.69 27.13 -24.26
C PRO A 419 1.27 26.87 -23.72
N ASP A 420 0.64 25.74 -24.06
CA ASP A 420 -0.74 25.44 -23.67
C ASP A 420 -0.88 24.84 -22.27
N THR A 421 0.18 24.23 -21.74
CA THR A 421 0.18 23.70 -20.38
C THR A 421 0.02 24.82 -19.36
N VAL A 422 -0.97 24.70 -18.47
CA VAL A 422 -1.08 25.58 -17.31
C VAL A 422 -0.10 25.10 -16.24
N ILE A 423 0.71 26.00 -15.70
CA ILE A 423 1.66 25.69 -14.62
C ILE A 423 1.19 26.40 -13.36
N VAL A 424 0.95 25.65 -12.28
CA VAL A 424 0.62 26.20 -10.97
C VAL A 424 1.84 26.11 -10.07
N VAL A 425 2.38 27.26 -9.67
CA VAL A 425 3.34 27.37 -8.58
C VAL A 425 2.55 27.37 -7.28
N SER A 426 2.63 26.25 -6.56
CA SER A 426 1.98 26.02 -5.29
C SER A 426 2.92 26.29 -4.12
N ALA A 427 2.40 26.87 -3.04
CA ALA A 427 3.20 27.22 -1.86
C ALA A 427 2.43 27.06 -0.55
N THR A 428 3.18 27.06 0.54
CA THR A 428 2.71 27.32 1.91
C THR A 428 3.07 28.76 2.30
N ASP A 429 2.45 29.29 3.35
CA ASP A 429 2.69 30.60 3.96
C ASP A 429 4.19 30.83 4.24
N LEU A 430 4.94 29.76 4.53
CA LEU A 430 6.38 29.78 4.75
C LEU A 430 7.15 30.50 3.63
N PHE A 431 6.73 30.34 2.38
CA PHE A 431 7.42 30.92 1.22
C PHE A 431 6.48 31.51 0.16
N ALA A 432 5.21 31.73 0.53
CA ALA A 432 4.14 32.18 -0.35
C ALA A 432 4.49 33.48 -1.08
N ASP A 433 5.07 34.46 -0.38
CA ASP A 433 5.42 35.76 -0.99
C ASP A 433 6.51 35.62 -2.05
N THR A 434 7.57 34.86 -1.74
CA THR A 434 8.67 34.59 -2.68
C THR A 434 8.17 33.81 -3.90
N ALA A 435 7.35 32.79 -3.71
CA ALA A 435 6.75 32.02 -4.80
C ALA A 435 5.76 32.85 -5.64
N ARG A 436 4.96 33.72 -5.00
CA ARG A 436 4.07 34.65 -5.70
C ARG A 436 4.87 35.61 -6.57
N GLN A 437 6.00 36.11 -6.07
CA GLN A 437 6.88 36.96 -6.86
C GLN A 437 7.43 36.25 -8.11
N VAL A 438 7.79 34.95 -8.02
CA VAL A 438 8.16 34.16 -9.21
C VAL A 438 7.05 34.20 -10.27
N VAL A 439 5.81 33.99 -9.86
CA VAL A 439 4.67 34.00 -10.79
C VAL A 439 4.45 35.40 -11.37
N THR A 440 4.45 36.44 -10.54
CA THR A 440 4.32 37.84 -11.00
C THR A 440 5.38 38.21 -12.02
N ASP A 441 6.65 37.90 -11.74
CA ASP A 441 7.78 38.17 -12.65
C ASP A 441 7.68 37.34 -13.95
N ARG A 442 7.09 36.15 -13.88
CA ARG A 442 6.84 35.31 -15.06
C ARG A 442 5.73 35.88 -15.93
N ASN A 443 4.61 36.30 -15.33
CA ASN A 443 3.49 36.90 -16.04
C ASN A 443 3.89 38.25 -16.66
N ALA A 444 4.71 39.06 -15.97
CA ALA A 444 5.24 40.31 -16.51
C ALA A 444 6.12 40.11 -17.77
N ARG A 445 6.62 38.89 -17.99
CA ARG A 445 7.37 38.48 -19.20
C ARG A 445 6.51 37.80 -20.26
N GLY A 446 5.18 37.80 -20.08
CA GLY A 446 4.21 37.37 -21.09
C GLY A 446 3.71 35.93 -20.98
N ASP A 447 4.06 35.17 -19.95
CA ASP A 447 3.53 33.82 -19.71
C ASP A 447 2.46 33.87 -18.61
N ASP A 448 1.22 34.22 -18.99
CA ASP A 448 0.04 34.36 -18.10
C ASP A 448 -0.59 33.01 -17.69
N ARG A 449 -0.11 31.92 -18.30
CA ARG A 449 -0.49 30.53 -17.98
C ARG A 449 0.33 29.94 -16.84
N VAL A 450 1.20 30.72 -16.21
CA VAL A 450 1.78 30.41 -14.90
C VAL A 450 0.94 31.08 -13.81
N ARG A 451 0.46 30.30 -12.85
CA ARG A 451 -0.51 30.72 -11.84
C ARG A 451 0.01 30.42 -10.44
N PHE A 452 -0.32 31.26 -9.47
CA PHE A 452 0.08 31.08 -8.08
C PHE A 452 -1.05 30.48 -7.26
N TRP A 453 -0.76 29.53 -6.38
CA TRP A 453 -1.71 29.00 -5.41
C TRP A 453 -1.06 28.80 -4.04
N ASN A 454 -1.66 29.36 -3.00
CA ASN A 454 -1.29 29.06 -1.62
C ASN A 454 -2.34 28.10 -1.05
N TYR A 455 -1.89 26.96 -0.53
CA TYR A 455 -2.77 25.92 -0.02
C TYR A 455 -2.74 25.79 1.50
N ASP A 456 -2.09 26.72 2.21
CA ASP A 456 -2.21 26.76 3.66
C ASP A 456 -3.65 27.02 4.08
N ASN A 457 -4.07 26.29 5.11
CA ASN A 457 -5.43 26.31 5.61
C ASN A 457 -5.40 26.05 7.13
N PRO A 458 -6.15 26.81 7.95
CA PRO A 458 -6.18 26.62 9.39
C PRO A 458 -6.75 25.26 9.83
N GLY A 459 -7.44 24.54 8.92
CA GLY A 459 -7.96 23.19 9.16
C GLY A 459 -6.94 22.06 8.98
N LEU A 460 -5.68 22.36 8.62
CA LEU A 460 -4.63 21.35 8.49
C LEU A 460 -4.12 20.91 9.87
N ASP A 461 -4.20 19.61 10.16
CA ASP A 461 -3.86 19.02 11.47
C ASP A 461 -2.37 18.68 11.62
N ARG A 462 -1.68 18.40 10.50
CA ARG A 462 -0.25 18.08 10.43
C ARG A 462 0.14 16.95 11.40
N LEU A 463 -0.66 15.89 11.40
CA LEU A 463 -0.47 14.73 12.27
C LEU A 463 0.32 13.58 11.62
N GLY A 464 0.69 13.70 10.34
CA GLY A 464 1.60 12.75 9.70
C GLY A 464 2.99 12.73 10.33
N CYS A 465 3.85 11.81 9.90
CA CYS A 465 5.24 11.73 10.39
C CYS A 465 5.93 13.10 10.35
N ASP A 466 6.67 13.44 11.39
CA ASP A 466 7.51 14.65 11.45
C ASP A 466 6.75 15.93 11.10
N TRP A 467 5.50 16.04 11.57
CA TRP A 467 4.61 17.19 11.33
C TRP A 467 4.24 17.41 9.85
N HIS A 468 4.34 16.37 9.01
CA HIS A 468 3.83 16.40 7.65
C HIS A 468 2.29 16.28 7.62
N PHE A 469 1.74 16.50 6.44
CA PHE A 469 0.31 16.37 6.20
C PHE A 469 -0.20 14.96 6.52
N SER A 470 -1.27 14.90 7.31
CA SER A 470 -2.01 13.66 7.50
C SER A 470 -2.83 13.31 6.26
N LEU A 471 -3.39 12.10 6.23
CA LEU A 471 -4.37 11.73 5.20
C LEU A 471 -5.58 12.68 5.15
N ASN A 472 -5.97 13.25 6.30
CA ASN A 472 -7.05 14.23 6.36
C ASN A 472 -6.63 15.54 5.65
N ASP A 473 -5.42 16.04 5.93
CA ASP A 473 -4.85 17.21 5.27
C ASP A 473 -4.76 17.02 3.75
N HIS A 474 -4.29 15.87 3.28
CA HIS A 474 -4.22 15.57 1.86
C HIS A 474 -5.58 15.58 1.17
N ARG A 475 -6.64 15.11 1.84
CA ARG A 475 -8.01 15.16 1.32
C ARG A 475 -8.53 16.60 1.26
N LEU A 476 -8.25 17.40 2.29
CA LEU A 476 -8.62 18.82 2.32
C LEU A 476 -7.92 19.59 1.19
N ILE A 477 -6.60 19.46 1.08
CA ILE A 477 -5.79 20.11 0.02
C ILE A 477 -6.26 19.65 -1.37
N SER A 478 -6.59 18.36 -1.55
CA SER A 478 -7.13 17.88 -2.82
C SER A 478 -8.47 18.51 -3.17
N GLY A 479 -9.36 18.72 -2.19
CA GLY A 479 -10.60 19.46 -2.38
C GLY A 479 -10.33 20.89 -2.86
N LEU A 480 -9.51 21.63 -2.10
CA LEU A 480 -9.13 23.01 -2.41
C LEU A 480 -8.45 23.13 -3.78
N LEU A 481 -7.59 22.18 -4.14
CA LEU A 481 -6.91 22.18 -5.44
C LEU A 481 -7.90 21.96 -6.59
N LYS A 482 -8.86 21.04 -6.46
CA LYS A 482 -9.87 20.84 -7.50
C LYS A 482 -10.72 22.10 -7.71
N ASP A 483 -11.12 22.76 -6.62
CA ASP A 483 -11.87 24.01 -6.70
C ASP A 483 -11.05 25.11 -7.38
N TYR A 484 -9.76 25.19 -7.05
CA TYR A 484 -8.85 26.13 -7.71
C TYR A 484 -8.66 25.81 -9.20
N ILE A 485 -8.44 24.54 -9.56
CA ILE A 485 -8.30 24.06 -10.94
C ILE A 485 -9.52 24.41 -11.78
N ALA A 486 -10.73 24.34 -11.20
CA ALA A 486 -11.97 24.71 -11.89
C ALA A 486 -12.01 26.19 -12.32
N THR A 487 -11.17 27.06 -11.73
CA THR A 487 -11.03 28.48 -12.10
C THR A 487 -9.97 28.73 -13.18
N LEU A 488 -9.20 27.71 -13.56
CA LEU A 488 -8.09 27.85 -14.50
C LEU A 488 -8.56 27.66 -15.95
N PRO A 489 -7.95 28.37 -16.91
CA PRO A 489 -8.29 28.26 -18.33
C PRO A 489 -7.64 27.02 -18.96
N ILE A 490 -7.94 25.83 -18.43
CA ILE A 490 -7.40 24.55 -18.91
C ILE A 490 -8.32 23.98 -19.99
N THR A 491 -7.75 23.71 -21.16
CA THR A 491 -8.40 22.87 -22.18
C THR A 491 -7.88 21.45 -21.99
N TRP A 492 -8.76 20.55 -21.54
CA TRP A 492 -8.44 19.15 -21.24
C TRP A 492 -8.32 18.29 -22.49
#